data_AF-A0AAC9U1K2-F1
#
_entry.id   AF-A0AAC9U1K2-F1
#
_cell.length_a   1.000
_cell.length_b   1.000
_cell.length_c   1.000
_cell.angle_alpha   90.00
_cell.angle_beta   90.00
_cell.angle_gamma   90.00
#
_symmetry.space_group_name_H-M   'P 1'
#
loop_
_entity.id
_entity.type
_entity.pdbx_description
1 polymer ?
#
loop_
_entity_poly.entity_id
_entity_poly.type
_entity_poly.pdbx_seq_one_letter_code
_entity_poly.pdbx_strand_id
1 'polypeptide(L)'
;MTRYLAACCTALFLFLSANGLAEESLEQINRDINYLRENVIQVFDYSGQDIQTAEQVISQLSQVLQTNEWNIDDQVLLRRVRGLSLKNINMYRLNSGQRVDYVQSEMALEDIEFVSQQTGSDHILYAGGHVAMHLLNYPVKAYDLWQRCAESGHAGCMNIMATHRFTGENGLPVDVSQTVKWHQKVYQTGIDFICAGVYSAINLGELAFLFDDIDTGADWQQWRERRESLLEEVIKRSGDEYLCPMGASYFRDFVFQSIESEPDWDMLDLAMRHLPEASEKETLEIIKQNMNLSNAIEHLALISNPIEQCSLTLSLLLYAQHNGLESASQALQNHMTTLSTDDCPWEFALLQRIQNRGRWQSVGRQRLNSSESTMD
;
A
#
# COMPACT_ATOMS: atom_id res chain seq x y z
N MET A 1 7.85 24.42 13.70
CA MET A 1 6.82 25.48 13.69
C MET A 1 5.58 24.88 13.05
N THR A 2 4.95 23.96 13.76
CA THR A 2 3.96 23.00 13.26
C THR A 2 2.57 23.58 13.48
N ARG A 3 1.90 23.97 12.40
CA ARG A 3 0.47 24.28 12.38
C ARG A 3 -0.23 23.22 11.55
N TYR A 4 -0.54 22.09 12.16
CA TYR A 4 -1.68 21.29 11.75
C TYR A 4 -2.56 21.12 12.96
N LEU A 5 -3.76 21.67 12.82
CA LEU A 5 -4.78 21.75 13.84
C LEU A 5 -5.15 20.34 14.31
N ALA A 6 -4.96 20.09 15.60
CA ALA A 6 -5.96 19.37 16.36
C ALA A 6 -7.25 20.20 16.25
N ALA A 7 -8.07 19.90 15.24
CA ALA A 7 -9.38 20.48 15.12
C ALA A 7 -10.25 19.89 16.23
N CYS A 8 -10.42 20.69 17.28
CA CYS A 8 -11.44 20.59 18.32
C CYS A 8 -12.66 19.76 17.92
N CYS A 9 -13.15 18.94 18.87
CA CYS A 9 -14.53 18.48 18.98
C CYS A 9 -15.49 19.68 19.14
N THR A 10 -15.61 20.49 18.11
CA THR A 10 -16.67 21.46 17.93
C THR A 10 -17.50 20.94 16.78
N ALA A 11 -18.75 20.59 17.05
CA ALA A 11 -19.77 20.44 16.02
C ALA A 11 -19.66 21.65 15.08
N LEU A 12 -19.06 21.46 13.91
CA LEU A 12 -19.00 22.48 12.89
C LEU A 12 -20.44 22.62 12.41
N PHE A 13 -21.13 23.68 12.83
CA PHE A 13 -22.36 24.11 12.18
C PHE A 13 -21.99 24.52 10.76
N LEU A 14 -22.14 23.58 9.82
CA LEU A 14 -22.02 23.84 8.40
C LEU A 14 -23.31 24.57 7.99
N PHE A 15 -23.17 25.83 7.59
CA PHE A 15 -24.27 26.65 7.10
C PHE A 15 -24.64 26.20 5.67
N LEU A 16 -25.24 25.02 5.58
CA LEU A 16 -25.91 24.56 4.37
C LEU A 16 -27.00 25.58 3.98
N SER A 17 -27.03 26.01 2.73
CA SER A 17 -28.02 26.93 2.19
C SER A 17 -28.63 26.37 0.90
N ALA A 18 -29.68 25.57 1.07
CA ALA A 18 -30.61 25.23 -0.02
C ALA A 18 -31.77 26.23 -0.01
N ASN A 19 -32.12 26.74 -1.20
CA ASN A 19 -33.27 27.61 -1.35
C ASN A 19 -34.56 26.84 -1.00
N GLY A 20 -35.26 27.28 0.04
CA GLY A 20 -36.59 26.76 0.39
C GLY A 20 -36.63 25.52 1.29
N LEU A 21 -35.49 25.04 1.82
CA LEU A 21 -35.49 23.98 2.85
C LEU A 21 -35.82 24.54 4.23
N ALA A 22 -36.61 23.78 5.00
CA ALA A 22 -36.90 24.09 6.39
C ALA A 22 -35.66 23.88 7.28
N GLU A 23 -35.52 24.68 8.34
CA GLU A 23 -34.39 24.63 9.28
C GLU A 23 -34.20 23.22 9.89
N GLU A 24 -35.29 22.56 10.28
CA GLU A 24 -35.27 21.19 10.81
C GLU A 24 -34.69 20.16 9.81
N SER A 25 -34.89 20.38 8.50
CA SER A 25 -34.32 19.53 7.46
C SER A 25 -32.81 19.73 7.34
N LEU A 26 -32.32 20.97 7.47
CA LEU A 26 -30.89 21.28 7.46
C LEU A 26 -30.18 20.70 8.69
N GLU A 27 -30.82 20.75 9.86
CA GLU A 27 -30.30 20.11 11.07
C GLU A 27 -30.17 18.59 10.90
N GLN A 28 -31.16 17.93 10.29
CA GLN A 28 -31.08 16.50 10.02
C GLN A 28 -29.93 16.17 9.07
N ILE A 29 -29.78 16.92 7.97
CA ILE A 29 -28.68 16.70 7.02
C ILE A 29 -27.32 16.85 7.70
N ASN A 30 -27.17 17.83 8.60
CA ASN A 30 -25.94 18.00 9.37
C ASN A 30 -25.69 16.82 10.33
N ARG A 31 -26.72 16.24 10.95
CA ARG A 31 -26.59 15.00 11.75
C ARG A 31 -26.14 13.83 10.88
N ASP A 32 -26.72 13.67 9.70
CA ASP A 32 -26.40 12.60 8.75
C ASP A 32 -24.95 12.70 8.27
N ILE A 33 -24.49 13.91 7.92
CA ILE A 33 -23.10 14.18 7.54
C ILE A 33 -22.14 13.81 8.66
N ASN A 34 -22.43 14.22 9.90
CA ASN A 34 -21.56 13.94 11.05
C ASN A 34 -21.51 12.44 11.35
N TYR A 35 -22.66 11.77 11.32
CA TYR A 35 -22.73 10.32 11.47
C TYR A 35 -21.84 9.61 10.45
N LEU A 36 -21.95 9.94 9.16
CA LEU A 36 -21.14 9.32 8.11
C LEU A 36 -19.65 9.61 8.24
N ARG A 37 -19.29 10.83 8.67
CA ARG A 37 -17.88 11.18 8.90
C ARG A 37 -17.27 10.33 10.01
N GLU A 38 -17.94 10.24 11.15
CA GLU A 38 -17.44 9.59 12.35
C GLU A 38 -17.50 8.06 12.26
N ASN A 39 -18.57 7.51 11.66
CA ASN A 39 -18.86 6.08 11.71
C ASN A 39 -18.60 5.35 10.38
N VAL A 40 -18.30 6.07 9.29
CA VAL A 40 -18.04 5.47 7.98
C VAL A 40 -16.72 5.93 7.38
N ILE A 41 -16.47 7.24 7.32
CA ILE A 41 -15.32 7.79 6.58
C ILE A 41 -14.02 7.68 7.38
N GLN A 42 -14.05 7.98 8.69
CA GLN A 42 -12.86 8.03 9.55
C GLN A 42 -12.57 6.70 10.29
N VAL A 43 -13.28 5.64 9.95
CA VAL A 43 -13.15 4.33 10.59
C VAL A 43 -12.00 3.53 9.95
N PHE A 44 -11.07 3.07 10.78
CA PHE A 44 -9.92 2.26 10.36
C PHE A 44 -10.15 0.75 10.45
N ASP A 45 -10.99 0.31 11.40
CA ASP A 45 -11.41 -1.08 11.56
C ASP A 45 -12.88 -1.22 11.17
N TYR A 46 -13.15 -2.00 10.12
CA TYR A 46 -14.50 -2.23 9.64
C TYR A 46 -15.22 -3.37 10.38
N SER A 47 -14.59 -3.99 11.38
CA SER A 47 -15.20 -5.04 12.19
C SER A 47 -16.38 -4.48 13.00
N GLY A 48 -17.54 -5.14 12.92
CA GLY A 48 -18.74 -4.73 13.67
C GLY A 48 -19.43 -3.44 13.20
N GLN A 49 -19.12 -2.93 12.01
CA GLN A 49 -19.74 -1.72 11.48
C GLN A 49 -21.24 -1.90 11.21
N ASP A 50 -22.08 -0.99 11.72
CA ASP A 50 -23.52 -0.95 11.42
C ASP A 50 -23.76 -0.37 10.02
N ILE A 51 -23.60 -1.24 9.02
CA ILE A 51 -23.76 -0.89 7.61
C ILE A 51 -25.21 -0.59 7.28
N GLN A 52 -26.16 -1.20 7.97
CA GLN A 52 -27.57 -0.97 7.69
C GLN A 52 -27.95 0.49 8.00
N THR A 53 -27.50 1.02 9.14
CA THR A 53 -27.70 2.43 9.47
C THR A 53 -26.95 3.33 8.48
N ALA A 54 -25.71 2.98 8.13
CA ALA A 54 -24.94 3.75 7.15
C ALA A 54 -25.61 3.82 5.77
N GLU A 55 -26.16 2.71 5.28
CA GLU A 55 -26.92 2.65 4.03
C GLU A 55 -28.18 3.52 4.07
N GLN A 56 -28.91 3.50 5.18
CA GLN A 56 -30.09 4.36 5.36
C GLN A 56 -29.73 5.83 5.30
N VAL A 57 -28.68 6.24 6.04
CA VAL A 57 -28.22 7.64 6.07
C VAL A 57 -27.71 8.08 4.70
N ILE A 58 -26.98 7.23 3.97
CA ILE A 58 -26.55 7.55 2.60
C ILE A 58 -27.73 7.66 1.64
N SER A 59 -28.74 6.80 1.78
CA SER A 59 -29.96 6.87 0.97
C SER A 59 -30.70 8.19 1.19
N GLN A 60 -30.83 8.63 2.44
CA GLN A 60 -31.40 9.93 2.80
C GLN A 60 -30.58 11.08 2.20
N LEU A 61 -29.26 11.06 2.34
CA LEU A 61 -28.36 12.05 1.76
C LEU A 61 -28.48 12.10 0.23
N SER A 62 -28.65 10.93 -0.41
CA SER A 62 -28.83 10.82 -1.86
C SER A 62 -30.14 11.44 -2.31
N GLN A 63 -31.22 11.22 -1.57
CA GLN A 63 -32.52 11.85 -1.84
C GLN A 63 -32.43 13.36 -1.69
N VAL A 64 -31.80 13.84 -0.62
CA VAL A 64 -31.57 15.28 -0.35
C VAL A 64 -30.81 15.96 -1.49
N LEU A 65 -29.78 15.30 -2.04
CA LEU A 65 -29.02 15.78 -3.20
C LEU A 65 -29.86 15.82 -4.48
N GLN A 66 -30.81 14.90 -4.65
CA GLN A 66 -31.64 14.79 -5.86
C GLN A 66 -32.82 15.76 -5.88
N THR A 67 -33.42 16.05 -4.72
CA THR A 67 -34.70 16.77 -4.65
C THR A 67 -34.57 18.28 -4.42
N ASN A 68 -33.36 18.79 -4.19
CA ASN A 68 -33.13 20.18 -3.83
C ASN A 68 -32.08 20.85 -4.71
N GLU A 69 -32.23 22.16 -4.88
CA GLU A 69 -31.20 23.00 -5.51
C GLU A 69 -30.19 23.46 -4.47
N TRP A 70 -28.92 23.12 -4.70
CA TRP A 70 -27.79 23.41 -3.83
C TRP A 70 -26.82 24.38 -4.50
N ASN A 71 -26.26 25.33 -3.75
CA ASN A 71 -25.09 26.06 -4.22
C ASN A 71 -23.89 25.12 -4.39
N ILE A 72 -22.86 25.58 -5.10
CA ILE A 72 -21.73 24.72 -5.47
C ILE A 72 -20.96 24.17 -4.25
N ASP A 73 -20.80 24.98 -3.20
CA ASP A 73 -20.05 24.59 -2.00
C ASP A 73 -20.77 23.48 -1.23
N ASP A 74 -22.10 23.57 -1.12
CA ASP A 74 -22.92 22.53 -0.50
C ASP A 74 -22.94 21.26 -1.34
N GLN A 75 -23.00 21.36 -2.67
CA GLN A 75 -22.85 20.20 -3.55
C GLN A 75 -21.51 19.50 -3.34
N VAL A 76 -20.41 20.26 -3.27
CA VAL A 76 -19.08 19.71 -3.00
C VAL A 76 -19.05 18.97 -1.67
N LEU A 77 -19.61 19.54 -0.61
CA LEU A 77 -19.66 18.92 0.71
C LEU A 77 -20.48 17.62 0.70
N LEU A 78 -21.73 17.69 0.23
CA LEU A 78 -22.66 16.57 0.24
C LEU A 78 -22.17 15.41 -0.64
N ARG A 79 -21.68 15.71 -1.85
CA ARG A 79 -21.11 14.70 -2.75
C ARG A 79 -19.81 14.12 -2.22
N ARG A 80 -18.95 14.90 -1.57
CA ARG A 80 -17.74 14.37 -0.90
C ARG A 80 -18.10 13.34 0.16
N VAL A 81 -19.07 13.66 1.02
CA VAL A 81 -19.51 12.76 2.09
C VAL A 81 -20.11 11.49 1.48
N ARG A 82 -21.07 11.64 0.55
CA ARG A 82 -21.71 10.49 -0.11
C ARG A 82 -20.70 9.61 -0.84
N GLY A 83 -19.83 10.19 -1.66
CA GLY A 83 -18.84 9.44 -2.45
C GLY A 83 -17.85 8.65 -1.59
N LEU A 84 -17.29 9.26 -0.54
CA LEU A 84 -16.38 8.57 0.38
C LEU A 84 -17.09 7.48 1.19
N SER A 85 -18.33 7.73 1.64
CA SER A 85 -19.11 6.73 2.37
C SER A 85 -19.50 5.54 1.49
N LEU A 86 -19.95 5.77 0.26
CA LEU A 86 -20.26 4.71 -0.72
C LEU A 86 -19.02 3.87 -1.04
N LYS A 87 -17.86 4.51 -1.22
CA LYS A 87 -16.58 3.83 -1.41
C LYS A 87 -16.25 2.93 -0.21
N ASN A 88 -16.38 3.42 1.01
CA ASN A 88 -16.04 2.65 2.22
C ASN A 88 -16.99 1.46 2.44
N ILE A 89 -18.31 1.65 2.28
CA ILE A 89 -19.27 0.53 2.43
C ILE A 89 -19.04 -0.55 1.37
N ASN A 90 -18.77 -0.16 0.12
CA ASN A 90 -18.53 -1.16 -0.92
C ASN A 90 -17.18 -1.87 -0.76
N MET A 91 -16.15 -1.20 -0.24
CA MET A 91 -14.90 -1.87 0.17
C MET A 91 -15.14 -2.85 1.32
N TYR A 92 -15.97 -2.50 2.31
CA TYR A 92 -16.35 -3.45 3.35
C TYR A 92 -17.02 -4.70 2.75
N ARG A 93 -17.99 -4.50 1.84
CA ARG A 93 -18.68 -5.61 1.18
C ARG A 93 -17.68 -6.52 0.47
N LEU A 94 -16.78 -5.94 -0.32
CA LEU A 94 -15.70 -6.66 -1.00
C LEU A 94 -14.87 -7.49 -0.01
N ASN A 95 -14.37 -6.86 1.05
CA ASN A 95 -13.52 -7.51 2.06
C ASN A 95 -14.24 -8.60 2.87
N SER A 96 -15.56 -8.51 2.98
CA SER A 96 -16.40 -9.48 3.69
C SER A 96 -16.98 -10.57 2.78
N GLY A 97 -16.53 -10.65 1.52
CA GLY A 97 -17.05 -11.60 0.53
C GLY A 97 -18.50 -11.34 0.11
N GLN A 98 -19.04 -10.17 0.44
CA GLN A 98 -20.36 -9.73 0.02
C GLN A 98 -20.31 -9.12 -1.38
N ARG A 99 -21.47 -9.10 -2.05
CA ARG A 99 -21.58 -8.51 -3.39
C ARG A 99 -21.43 -6.99 -3.32
N VAL A 100 -20.46 -6.45 -4.06
CA VAL A 100 -20.31 -5.01 -4.30
C VAL A 100 -21.54 -4.47 -5.05
N ASP A 101 -22.06 -3.32 -4.62
CA ASP A 101 -23.07 -2.59 -5.36
C ASP A 101 -22.40 -1.70 -6.40
N TYR A 102 -22.49 -2.15 -7.65
CA TYR A 102 -21.86 -1.49 -8.79
C TYR A 102 -22.45 -0.10 -9.07
N VAL A 103 -23.77 0.09 -8.90
CA VAL A 103 -24.43 1.39 -9.16
C VAL A 103 -24.00 2.41 -8.12
N GLN A 104 -23.92 2.01 -6.85
CA GLN A 104 -23.37 2.85 -5.79
C GLN A 104 -21.90 3.17 -6.02
N SER A 105 -21.12 2.23 -6.57
CA SER A 105 -19.70 2.43 -6.83
C SER A 105 -19.47 3.41 -7.99
N GLU A 106 -20.27 3.35 -9.06
CA GLU A 106 -20.25 4.37 -10.13
C GLU A 106 -20.63 5.75 -9.58
N MET A 107 -21.69 5.84 -8.76
CA MET A 107 -22.09 7.09 -8.12
C MET A 107 -20.99 7.65 -7.20
N ALA A 108 -20.27 6.79 -6.48
CA ALA A 108 -19.14 7.20 -5.66
C ALA A 108 -18.02 7.81 -6.50
N LEU A 109 -17.70 7.18 -7.64
CA LEU A 109 -16.67 7.66 -8.54
C LEU A 109 -17.05 9.01 -9.15
N GLU A 110 -18.28 9.16 -9.64
CA GLU A 110 -18.81 10.41 -10.17
C GLU A 110 -18.76 11.56 -9.15
N ASP A 111 -19.11 11.27 -7.90
CA ASP A 111 -19.05 12.24 -6.79
C ASP A 111 -17.61 12.68 -6.50
N ILE A 112 -16.68 11.73 -6.45
CA ILE A 112 -15.26 12.00 -6.20
C ILE A 112 -14.65 12.84 -7.33
N GLU A 113 -14.95 12.50 -8.59
CA GLU A 113 -14.46 13.25 -9.75
C GLU A 113 -15.04 14.67 -9.80
N PHE A 114 -16.33 14.82 -9.48
CA PHE A 114 -16.94 16.14 -9.36
C PHE A 114 -16.25 16.98 -8.27
N VAL A 115 -16.02 16.41 -7.09
CA VAL A 115 -15.36 17.13 -5.99
C VAL A 115 -13.94 17.55 -6.37
N SER A 116 -13.17 16.68 -7.04
CA SER A 116 -11.85 17.04 -7.58
C SER A 116 -11.96 18.22 -8.55
N GLN A 117 -12.87 18.15 -9.52
CA GLN A 117 -13.06 19.20 -10.52
C GLN A 117 -13.46 20.55 -9.91
N GLN A 118 -14.41 20.56 -8.98
CA GLN A 118 -14.92 21.80 -8.39
C GLN A 118 -13.96 22.44 -7.38
N THR A 119 -13.15 21.63 -6.69
CA THR A 119 -12.19 22.15 -5.70
C THR A 119 -10.81 22.45 -6.28
N GLY A 120 -10.52 21.96 -7.49
CA GLY A 120 -9.17 22.00 -8.07
C GLY A 120 -8.16 21.18 -7.28
N SER A 121 -8.61 20.22 -6.45
CA SER A 121 -7.77 19.37 -5.62
C SER A 121 -7.94 17.90 -6.00
N ASP A 122 -6.87 17.32 -6.53
CA ASP A 122 -6.85 15.90 -6.95
C ASP A 122 -6.51 14.93 -5.80
N HIS A 123 -6.39 15.43 -4.57
CA HIS A 123 -6.12 14.57 -3.39
C HIS A 123 -7.24 13.55 -3.16
N ILE A 124 -8.50 13.94 -3.40
CA ILE A 124 -9.64 13.03 -3.25
C ILE A 124 -9.62 11.89 -4.30
N LEU A 125 -8.91 12.06 -5.41
CA LEU A 125 -8.80 11.03 -6.44
C LEU A 125 -8.03 9.79 -5.97
N TYR A 126 -7.32 9.86 -4.84
CA TYR A 126 -6.84 8.67 -4.15
C TYR A 126 -7.99 7.67 -3.92
N ALA A 127 -9.11 8.14 -3.39
CA ALA A 127 -10.31 7.32 -3.19
C ALA A 127 -10.93 6.91 -4.53
N GLY A 128 -10.94 7.81 -5.52
CA GLY A 128 -11.48 7.53 -6.86
C GLY A 128 -10.75 6.38 -7.56
N GLY A 129 -9.42 6.34 -7.47
CA GLY A 129 -8.63 5.24 -8.01
C GLY A 129 -8.93 3.90 -7.32
N HIS A 130 -9.15 3.89 -6.00
CA HIS A 130 -9.59 2.70 -5.27
C HIS A 130 -10.97 2.21 -5.71
N VAL A 131 -11.93 3.13 -5.94
CA VAL A 131 -13.24 2.78 -6.49
C VAL A 131 -13.09 2.17 -7.88
N ALA A 132 -12.36 2.85 -8.77
CA ALA A 132 -12.13 2.39 -10.13
C ALA A 132 -11.47 1.00 -10.15
N MET A 133 -10.39 0.81 -9.40
CA MET A 133 -9.63 -0.45 -9.39
C MET A 133 -10.43 -1.60 -8.77
N HIS A 134 -10.89 -1.43 -7.53
CA HIS A 134 -11.35 -2.56 -6.72
C HIS A 134 -12.86 -2.78 -6.76
N LEU A 135 -13.65 -1.74 -7.04
CA LEU A 135 -15.12 -1.83 -7.03
C LEU A 135 -15.72 -1.92 -8.43
N LEU A 136 -15.04 -1.35 -9.44
CA LEU A 136 -15.53 -1.26 -10.82
C LEU A 136 -14.68 -2.04 -11.84
N ASN A 137 -13.48 -2.49 -11.46
CA ASN A 137 -12.52 -3.15 -12.34
C ASN A 137 -12.14 -2.29 -13.57
N TYR A 138 -11.82 -1.01 -13.32
CA TYR A 138 -11.36 -0.02 -14.29
C TYR A 138 -9.89 0.36 -14.05
N PRO A 139 -8.92 -0.53 -14.33
CA PRO A 139 -7.51 -0.29 -14.02
C PRO A 139 -6.98 0.96 -14.74
N VAL A 140 -7.26 1.14 -16.02
CA VAL A 140 -6.81 2.32 -16.79
C VAL A 140 -7.29 3.63 -16.15
N LYS A 141 -8.55 3.68 -15.71
CA LYS A 141 -9.10 4.85 -15.02
C LYS A 141 -8.47 5.04 -13.65
N ALA A 142 -8.25 3.95 -12.90
CA ALA A 142 -7.60 4.03 -11.60
C ALA A 142 -6.19 4.64 -11.69
N TYR A 143 -5.39 4.21 -12.67
CA TYR A 143 -4.05 4.76 -12.87
C TYR A 143 -4.04 6.21 -13.33
N ASP A 144 -4.98 6.63 -14.16
CA ASP A 144 -5.13 8.06 -14.52
C ASP A 144 -5.42 8.92 -13.28
N LEU A 145 -6.38 8.48 -12.47
CA LEU A 145 -6.77 9.18 -11.23
C LEU A 145 -5.61 9.23 -10.22
N TRP A 146 -4.90 8.12 -10.01
CA TRP A 146 -3.74 8.09 -9.12
C TRP A 146 -2.55 8.88 -9.67
N GLN A 147 -2.33 8.90 -10.98
CA GLN A 147 -1.28 9.72 -11.58
C GLN A 147 -1.52 11.22 -11.32
N ARG A 148 -2.73 11.71 -11.60
CA ARG A 148 -3.12 13.11 -11.32
C ARG A 148 -3.01 13.44 -9.83
N CYS A 149 -3.49 12.54 -8.98
CA CYS A 149 -3.36 12.63 -7.54
C CYS A 149 -1.89 12.68 -7.07
N ALA A 150 -1.01 11.86 -7.64
CA ALA A 150 0.42 11.84 -7.34
C ALA A 150 1.12 13.14 -7.78
N GLU A 151 0.77 13.67 -8.94
CA GLU A 151 1.27 14.95 -9.44
C GLU A 151 0.86 16.13 -8.55
N SER A 152 -0.30 16.04 -7.90
CA SER A 152 -0.75 16.99 -6.88
C SER A 152 -0.09 16.82 -5.50
N GLY A 153 0.85 15.88 -5.37
CA GLY A 153 1.67 15.68 -4.16
C GLY A 153 1.02 14.82 -3.08
N HIS A 154 -0.05 14.07 -3.37
CA HIS A 154 -0.64 13.16 -2.41
C HIS A 154 0.25 11.92 -2.22
N ALA A 155 0.68 11.63 -0.98
CA ALA A 155 1.69 10.61 -0.72
C ALA A 155 1.22 9.19 -1.04
N GLY A 156 -0.03 8.83 -0.71
CA GLY A 156 -0.60 7.53 -1.08
C GLY A 156 -0.54 7.24 -2.59
N CYS A 157 -0.99 8.20 -3.41
CA CYS A 157 -0.89 8.12 -4.86
C CYS A 157 0.55 8.09 -5.37
N MET A 158 1.45 8.93 -4.83
CA MET A 158 2.88 8.87 -5.19
C MET A 158 3.49 7.51 -4.86
N ASN A 159 3.12 6.89 -3.73
CA ASN A 159 3.60 5.57 -3.34
C ASN A 159 3.17 4.49 -4.34
N ILE A 160 1.87 4.45 -4.66
CA ILE A 160 1.31 3.53 -5.66
C ILE A 160 2.02 3.73 -7.00
N MET A 161 2.04 4.95 -7.51
CA MET A 161 2.58 5.24 -8.83
C MET A 161 4.10 5.06 -8.91
N ALA A 162 4.84 5.24 -7.82
CA ALA A 162 6.28 4.96 -7.78
C ALA A 162 6.57 3.47 -7.99
N THR A 163 5.83 2.59 -7.32
CA THR A 163 5.91 1.13 -7.52
C THR A 163 5.62 0.76 -8.97
N HIS A 164 4.51 1.25 -9.54
CA HIS A 164 4.16 0.89 -10.92
C HIS A 164 5.09 1.48 -11.98
N ARG A 165 5.72 2.64 -11.73
CA ARG A 165 6.78 3.18 -12.60
C ARG A 165 8.07 2.36 -12.54
N PHE A 166 8.29 1.56 -11.50
CA PHE A 166 9.40 0.62 -11.49
C PHE A 166 9.09 -0.62 -12.33
N THR A 167 7.87 -1.14 -12.20
CA THR A 167 7.45 -2.41 -12.82
C THR A 167 7.02 -2.26 -14.27
N GLY A 168 6.52 -1.08 -14.68
CA GLY A 168 5.96 -0.84 -16.01
C GLY A 168 4.58 -1.47 -16.20
N GLU A 169 3.92 -1.85 -15.11
CA GLU A 169 2.61 -2.49 -15.12
C GLU A 169 1.55 -1.60 -15.77
N ASN A 170 0.51 -2.23 -16.35
CA ASN A 170 -0.59 -1.55 -17.03
C ASN A 170 -0.14 -0.63 -18.19
N GLY A 171 1.02 -0.95 -18.80
CA GLY A 171 1.57 -0.21 -19.94
C GLY A 171 2.23 1.11 -19.55
N LEU A 172 2.47 1.34 -18.25
CA LEU A 172 3.19 2.52 -17.78
C LEU A 172 4.67 2.46 -18.23
N PRO A 173 5.24 3.57 -18.73
CA PRO A 173 6.68 3.61 -19.01
C PRO A 173 7.48 3.43 -17.72
N VAL A 174 8.47 2.53 -17.75
CA VAL A 174 9.40 2.34 -16.64
C VAL A 174 10.23 3.62 -16.45
N ASP A 175 10.22 4.17 -15.24
CA ASP A 175 10.97 5.36 -14.85
C ASP A 175 11.49 5.23 -13.42
N VAL A 176 12.68 4.63 -13.30
CA VAL A 176 13.35 4.38 -12.02
C VAL A 176 13.71 5.66 -11.29
N SER A 177 14.09 6.71 -12.02
CA SER A 177 14.46 7.99 -11.40
C SER A 177 13.24 8.60 -10.72
N GLN A 178 12.09 8.55 -11.39
CA GLN A 178 10.84 9.03 -10.82
C GLN A 178 10.32 8.13 -9.69
N THR A 179 10.50 6.80 -9.78
CA THR A 179 10.23 5.86 -8.66
C THR A 179 10.98 6.29 -7.40
N VAL A 180 12.31 6.44 -7.47
CA VAL A 180 13.13 6.84 -6.31
C VAL A 180 12.70 8.20 -5.78
N LYS A 181 12.56 9.19 -6.66
CA LYS A 181 12.16 10.55 -6.28
C LYS A 181 10.81 10.58 -5.56
N TRP A 182 9.84 9.79 -6.00
CA TRP A 182 8.53 9.74 -5.34
C TRP A 182 8.56 8.97 -4.03
N HIS A 183 9.22 7.81 -3.94
CA HIS A 183 9.39 7.14 -2.66
C HIS A 183 10.12 8.02 -1.63
N GLN A 184 11.16 8.77 -2.03
CA GLN A 184 11.83 9.73 -1.15
C GLN A 184 10.87 10.81 -0.65
N LYS A 185 10.02 11.36 -1.52
CA LYS A 185 8.99 12.35 -1.12
C LYS A 185 7.95 11.75 -0.19
N VAL A 186 7.50 10.52 -0.44
CA VAL A 186 6.53 9.83 0.41
C VAL A 186 7.13 9.56 1.79
N TYR A 187 8.37 9.07 1.86
CA TYR A 187 9.09 8.90 3.11
C TYR A 187 9.15 10.21 3.93
N GLN A 188 9.39 11.34 3.27
CA GLN A 188 9.42 12.66 3.94
C GLN A 188 8.08 13.09 4.56
N THR A 189 6.96 12.45 4.18
CA THR A 189 5.66 12.67 4.84
C THR A 189 5.51 11.91 6.16
N GLY A 190 6.50 11.09 6.53
CA GLY A 190 6.49 10.29 7.75
C GLY A 190 5.24 9.41 7.83
N ILE A 191 4.53 9.52 8.95
CA ILE A 191 3.31 8.73 9.23
C ILE A 191 2.01 9.44 8.84
N ASP A 192 2.06 10.59 8.16
CA ASP A 192 0.85 11.33 7.75
C ASP A 192 -0.11 10.46 6.92
N PHE A 193 0.46 9.50 6.18
CA PHE A 193 -0.28 8.51 5.38
C PHE A 193 -0.07 7.07 5.92
N ILE A 194 -0.03 6.95 7.26
CA ILE A 194 0.12 5.70 8.02
C ILE A 194 1.36 4.92 7.55
N CYS A 195 1.19 3.91 6.71
CA CYS A 195 2.26 3.01 6.28
C CYS A 195 2.96 3.47 5.00
N ALA A 196 2.49 4.52 4.31
CA ALA A 196 3.08 4.90 3.02
C ALA A 196 4.58 5.23 3.12
N GLY A 197 5.00 5.93 4.18
CA GLY A 197 6.41 6.22 4.45
C GLY A 197 7.23 4.96 4.75
N VAL A 198 6.65 4.01 5.50
CA VAL A 198 7.24 2.69 5.81
C VAL A 198 7.48 1.91 4.52
N TYR A 199 6.47 1.75 3.66
CA TYR A 199 6.59 1.04 2.39
C TYR A 199 7.56 1.70 1.42
N SER A 200 7.60 3.03 1.38
CA SER A 200 8.60 3.74 0.58
C SER A 200 10.02 3.50 1.08
N ALA A 201 10.25 3.43 2.39
CA ALA A 201 11.55 3.10 2.95
C ALA A 201 11.97 1.66 2.61
N ILE A 202 11.03 0.69 2.64
CA ILE A 202 11.27 -0.69 2.19
C ILE A 202 11.76 -0.70 0.74
N ASN A 203 10.99 -0.10 -0.17
CA ASN A 203 11.32 -0.10 -1.60
C ASN A 203 12.67 0.59 -1.88
N LEU A 204 12.97 1.70 -1.20
CA LEU A 204 14.26 2.37 -1.32
C LEU A 204 15.42 1.52 -0.78
N GLY A 205 15.21 0.79 0.31
CA GLY A 205 16.19 -0.15 0.86
C GLY A 205 16.47 -1.32 -0.07
N GLU A 206 15.41 -1.92 -0.64
CA GLU A 206 15.55 -3.00 -1.62
C GLU A 206 16.31 -2.55 -2.87
N LEU A 207 15.96 -1.38 -3.42
CA LEU A 207 16.67 -0.82 -4.56
C LEU A 207 18.15 -0.54 -4.22
N ALA A 208 18.45 0.01 -3.04
CA ALA A 208 19.82 0.29 -2.59
C ALA A 208 20.66 -0.99 -2.43
N PHE A 209 20.05 -2.08 -1.96
CA PHE A 209 20.72 -3.35 -1.82
C PHE A 209 20.98 -4.00 -3.18
N LEU A 210 19.93 -4.10 -4.00
CA LEU A 210 19.96 -4.88 -5.24
C LEU A 210 20.66 -4.16 -6.38
N PHE A 211 20.76 -2.82 -6.35
CA PHE A 211 21.25 -2.01 -7.46
C PHE A 211 22.19 -0.89 -6.98
N ASP A 212 23.48 -1.04 -7.27
CA ASP A 212 24.57 -0.14 -6.88
C ASP A 212 24.66 1.15 -7.71
N ASP A 213 24.04 1.17 -8.88
CA ASP A 213 23.93 2.34 -9.78
C ASP A 213 22.66 3.17 -9.54
N ILE A 214 21.78 2.76 -8.63
CA ILE A 214 20.58 3.51 -8.26
C ILE A 214 20.88 4.26 -6.96
N ASP A 215 21.04 5.58 -7.06
CA ASP A 215 21.14 6.43 -5.88
C ASP A 215 19.75 6.60 -5.24
N THR A 216 19.50 5.86 -4.16
CA THR A 216 18.28 6.00 -3.36
C THR A 216 18.43 7.03 -2.24
N GLY A 217 19.62 7.63 -2.07
CA GLY A 217 19.93 8.62 -1.03
C GLY A 217 20.38 8.04 0.32
N ALA A 218 20.49 6.72 0.44
CA ALA A 218 21.05 6.01 1.59
C ALA A 218 21.31 4.54 1.23
N ASP A 219 22.13 3.84 2.01
CA ASP A 219 22.23 2.39 1.90
C ASP A 219 21.00 1.68 2.48
N TRP A 220 20.92 0.36 2.30
CA TRP A 220 19.77 -0.43 2.71
C TRP A 220 19.60 -0.53 4.23
N GLN A 221 20.71 -0.51 5.01
CA GLN A 221 20.67 -0.58 6.47
C GLN A 221 20.14 0.74 7.04
N GLN A 222 20.59 1.86 6.49
CA GLN A 222 20.05 3.18 6.81
C GLN A 222 18.56 3.28 6.46
N TRP A 223 18.12 2.73 5.32
CA TRP A 223 16.69 2.69 4.98
C TRP A 223 15.88 1.80 5.93
N ARG A 224 16.45 0.66 6.35
CA ARG A 224 15.87 -0.20 7.39
C ARG A 224 15.71 0.55 8.72
N GLU A 225 16.74 1.24 9.20
CA GLU A 225 16.66 2.03 10.45
C GLU A 225 15.57 3.13 10.36
N ARG A 226 15.51 3.82 9.22
CA ARG A 226 14.48 4.85 8.95
C ARG A 226 13.08 4.24 8.95
N ARG A 227 12.91 3.04 8.39
CA ARG A 227 11.65 2.30 8.39
C ARG A 227 11.24 1.94 9.82
N GLU A 228 12.15 1.40 10.64
CA GLU A 228 11.84 1.05 12.04
C GLU A 228 11.42 2.29 12.85
N SER A 229 12.11 3.42 12.67
CA SER A 229 11.71 4.67 13.32
C SER A 229 10.27 5.10 12.96
N LEU A 230 9.87 4.93 11.69
CA LEU A 230 8.49 5.23 11.29
C LEU A 230 7.49 4.21 11.85
N LEU A 231 7.86 2.93 11.90
CA LEU A 231 7.01 1.89 12.50
C LEU A 231 6.75 2.18 13.98
N GLU A 232 7.77 2.53 14.77
CA GLU A 232 7.59 2.93 16.16
C GLU A 232 6.57 4.08 16.31
N GLU A 233 6.64 5.08 15.43
CA GLU A 233 5.68 6.19 15.42
C GLU A 233 4.26 5.75 15.02
N VAL A 234 4.13 4.87 14.03
CA VAL A 234 2.82 4.29 13.63
C VAL A 234 2.21 3.55 14.81
N ILE A 235 2.95 2.63 15.43
CA ILE A 235 2.48 1.79 16.54
C ILE A 235 2.08 2.66 17.73
N LYS A 236 2.88 3.68 18.04
CA LYS A 236 2.54 4.64 19.11
C LYS A 236 1.24 5.39 18.83
N ARG A 237 0.96 5.72 17.56
CA ARG A 237 -0.27 6.44 17.18
C ARG A 237 -1.49 5.52 17.12
N SER A 238 -1.35 4.32 16.56
CA SER A 238 -2.47 3.40 16.34
C SER A 238 -2.78 2.53 17.55
N GLY A 239 -1.78 2.21 18.37
CA GLY A 239 -1.86 1.12 19.36
C GLY A 239 -1.88 -0.28 18.74
N ASP A 240 -1.60 -0.40 17.43
CA ASP A 240 -1.63 -1.64 16.67
C ASP A 240 -0.26 -1.90 16.02
N GLU A 241 0.41 -2.93 16.52
CA GLU A 241 1.72 -3.42 16.06
C GLU A 241 1.69 -3.99 14.63
N TYR A 242 0.53 -4.46 14.18
CA TYR A 242 0.38 -5.17 12.91
C TYR A 242 -0.28 -4.30 11.82
N LEU A 243 -0.53 -3.02 12.10
CA LEU A 243 -1.20 -2.11 11.18
C LEU A 243 -0.49 -1.98 9.83
N CYS A 244 0.83 -2.05 9.82
CA CYS A 244 1.63 -2.16 8.60
C CYS A 244 2.22 -3.59 8.55
N PRO A 245 1.75 -4.47 7.65
CA PRO A 245 2.32 -5.80 7.50
C PRO A 245 3.81 -5.76 7.14
N MET A 246 4.61 -6.48 7.93
CA MET A 246 6.07 -6.44 7.86
C MET A 246 6.73 -7.82 7.67
N GLY A 247 5.96 -8.92 7.71
CA GLY A 247 6.47 -10.29 7.72
C GLY A 247 7.48 -10.59 6.60
N ALA A 248 7.07 -10.47 5.33
CA ALA A 248 8.00 -10.67 4.21
C ALA A 248 9.14 -9.65 4.15
N SER A 249 8.91 -8.41 4.59
CA SER A 249 9.96 -7.36 4.60
C SER A 249 11.07 -7.68 5.60
N TYR A 250 10.71 -8.14 6.81
CA TYR A 250 11.70 -8.63 7.78
C TYR A 250 12.44 -9.87 7.27
N PHE A 251 11.76 -10.76 6.54
CA PHE A 251 12.43 -11.89 5.92
C PHE A 251 13.39 -11.46 4.81
N ARG A 252 13.02 -10.46 3.99
CA ARG A 252 13.90 -9.87 2.97
C ARG A 252 15.16 -9.30 3.61
N ASP A 253 15.02 -8.55 4.71
CA ASP A 253 16.16 -8.01 5.46
C ASP A 253 17.07 -9.12 5.97
N PHE A 254 16.51 -10.24 6.45
CA PHE A 254 17.28 -11.40 6.93
C PHE A 254 18.15 -11.96 5.81
N VAL A 255 17.57 -12.07 4.62
CA VAL A 255 18.30 -12.52 3.41
C VAL A 255 19.38 -11.51 3.04
N PHE A 256 19.11 -10.21 3.06
CA PHE A 256 20.10 -9.18 2.77
C PHE A 256 21.26 -9.19 3.77
N GLN A 257 20.97 -9.31 5.07
CA GLN A 257 21.97 -9.43 6.11
C GLN A 257 22.84 -10.67 5.93
N SER A 258 22.22 -11.82 5.65
CA SER A 258 22.90 -13.10 5.42
C SER A 258 23.82 -13.07 4.20
N ILE A 259 23.52 -12.19 3.23
CA ILE A 259 24.34 -12.00 2.03
C ILE A 259 25.62 -11.19 2.33
N GLU A 260 25.53 -10.20 3.22
CA GLU A 260 26.65 -9.31 3.53
C GLU A 260 27.49 -9.76 4.73
N SER A 261 26.91 -10.58 5.62
CA SER A 261 27.54 -10.95 6.89
C SER A 261 26.84 -12.18 7.51
N GLU A 262 27.13 -12.47 8.78
CA GLU A 262 26.46 -13.54 9.53
C GLU A 262 24.92 -13.33 9.58
N PRO A 263 24.13 -14.40 9.41
CA PRO A 263 22.66 -14.33 9.49
C PRO A 263 22.15 -13.79 10.83
N ASP A 264 21.18 -12.88 10.78
CA ASP A 264 20.48 -12.35 11.96
C ASP A 264 19.26 -13.23 12.31
N TRP A 265 19.47 -14.26 13.12
CA TRP A 265 18.41 -15.21 13.48
C TRP A 265 17.27 -14.57 14.29
N ASP A 266 17.53 -13.50 15.04
CA ASP A 266 16.48 -12.78 15.78
C ASP A 266 15.54 -12.07 14.80
N MET A 267 16.06 -11.60 13.66
CA MET A 267 15.25 -11.04 12.58
C MET A 267 14.41 -12.09 11.86
N LEU A 268 14.94 -13.32 11.66
CA LEU A 268 14.12 -14.41 11.11
C LEU A 268 12.95 -14.73 12.05
N ASP A 269 13.19 -14.73 13.36
CA ASP A 269 12.14 -14.94 14.36
C ASP A 269 11.14 -13.79 14.43
N LEU A 270 11.60 -12.56 14.20
CA LEU A 270 10.72 -11.40 14.04
C LEU A 270 9.84 -11.53 12.79
N ALA A 271 10.40 -11.92 11.64
CA ALA A 271 9.63 -12.15 10.42
C ALA A 271 8.52 -13.19 10.65
N MET A 272 8.85 -14.35 11.24
CA MET A 272 7.88 -15.39 11.57
C MET A 272 6.76 -14.92 12.51
N ARG A 273 7.04 -13.99 13.43
CA ARG A 273 6.03 -13.42 14.33
C ARG A 273 5.01 -12.53 13.59
N HIS A 274 5.48 -11.81 12.57
CA HIS A 274 4.68 -10.88 11.78
C HIS A 274 3.98 -11.50 10.57
N LEU A 275 4.30 -12.75 10.22
CA LEU A 275 3.59 -13.49 9.18
C LEU A 275 2.24 -14.01 9.69
N PRO A 276 1.11 -13.70 9.04
CA PRO A 276 -0.20 -14.14 9.51
C PRO A 276 -0.47 -15.64 9.31
N GLU A 277 0.01 -16.24 8.23
CA GLU A 277 -0.36 -17.61 7.84
C GLU A 277 0.61 -18.68 8.39
N ALA A 278 0.12 -19.91 8.57
CA ALA A 278 0.96 -21.03 8.99
C ALA A 278 1.94 -21.45 7.88
N SER A 279 1.48 -21.51 6.62
CA SER A 279 2.27 -21.84 5.43
C SER A 279 3.46 -20.88 5.24
N GLU A 280 3.25 -19.58 5.51
CA GLU A 280 4.31 -18.57 5.50
C GLU A 280 5.39 -18.86 6.56
N LYS A 281 4.99 -19.24 7.78
CA LYS A 281 5.93 -19.57 8.86
C LYS A 281 6.70 -20.85 8.56
N GLU A 282 6.00 -21.89 8.10
CA GLU A 282 6.60 -23.18 7.72
C GLU A 282 7.65 -23.01 6.60
N THR A 283 7.41 -22.08 5.67
CA THR A 283 8.37 -21.69 4.63
C THR A 283 9.70 -21.20 5.23
N LEU A 284 9.66 -20.40 6.30
CA LEU A 284 10.84 -19.87 6.98
C LEU A 284 11.48 -20.91 7.93
N GLU A 285 10.69 -21.79 8.54
CA GLU A 285 11.18 -22.86 9.42
C GLU A 285 12.17 -23.80 8.71
N ILE A 286 12.02 -23.98 7.39
CA ILE A 286 12.95 -24.75 6.57
C ILE A 286 14.38 -24.23 6.67
N ILE A 287 14.57 -22.92 6.67
CA ILE A 287 15.89 -22.30 6.85
C ILE A 287 16.38 -22.55 8.27
N LYS A 288 15.53 -22.26 9.27
CA LYS A 288 15.89 -22.36 10.69
C LYS A 288 16.30 -23.78 11.11
N GLN A 289 15.67 -24.80 10.53
CA GLN A 289 15.97 -26.20 10.80
C GLN A 289 17.06 -26.78 9.88
N ASN A 290 17.67 -25.95 9.02
CA ASN A 290 18.65 -26.36 8.02
C ASN A 290 18.16 -27.53 7.15
N MET A 291 16.86 -27.48 6.79
CA MET A 291 16.23 -28.48 5.92
C MET A 291 16.58 -28.22 4.45
N ASN A 292 16.28 -29.19 3.58
CA ASN A 292 16.40 -28.98 2.14
C ASN A 292 15.44 -27.87 1.71
N LEU A 293 16.00 -26.74 1.25
CA LEU A 293 15.26 -25.55 0.88
C LEU A 293 14.25 -25.78 -0.24
N SER A 294 14.43 -26.82 -1.06
CA SER A 294 13.46 -27.20 -2.10
C SER A 294 12.10 -27.63 -1.53
N ASN A 295 12.05 -28.05 -0.26
CA ASN A 295 10.81 -28.40 0.43
C ASN A 295 9.90 -27.16 0.65
N ALA A 296 10.45 -25.94 0.54
CA ALA A 296 9.69 -24.71 0.76
C ALA A 296 8.60 -24.51 -0.30
N ILE A 297 8.75 -25.12 -1.48
CA ILE A 297 7.77 -25.03 -2.57
C ILE A 297 6.40 -25.54 -2.14
N GLU A 298 6.35 -26.61 -1.32
CA GLU A 298 5.07 -27.18 -0.87
C GLU A 298 4.31 -26.21 0.04
N HIS A 299 5.01 -25.47 0.90
CA HIS A 299 4.40 -24.47 1.78
C HIS A 299 4.11 -23.16 1.04
N LEU A 300 5.02 -22.70 0.17
CA LEU A 300 4.82 -21.52 -0.68
C LEU A 300 3.54 -21.65 -1.53
N ALA A 301 3.30 -22.82 -2.11
CA ALA A 301 2.10 -23.08 -2.92
C ALA A 301 0.77 -23.01 -2.13
N LEU A 302 0.82 -23.04 -0.79
CA LEU A 302 -0.34 -22.97 0.09
C LEU A 302 -0.62 -21.56 0.63
N ILE A 303 0.26 -20.58 0.37
CA ILE A 303 0.08 -19.19 0.82
C ILE A 303 -1.11 -18.59 0.07
N SER A 304 -2.07 -18.04 0.82
CA SER A 304 -3.31 -17.53 0.24
C SER A 304 -3.19 -16.12 -0.33
N ASN A 305 -2.32 -15.29 0.28
CA ASN A 305 -2.01 -13.94 -0.19
C ASN A 305 -0.96 -13.99 -1.32
N PRO A 306 -1.32 -13.64 -2.56
CA PRO A 306 -0.39 -13.69 -3.69
C PRO A 306 0.84 -12.82 -3.47
N ILE A 307 0.69 -11.61 -2.89
CA ILE A 307 1.80 -10.68 -2.68
C ILE A 307 2.84 -11.27 -1.73
N GLU A 308 2.40 -11.89 -0.63
CA GLU A 308 3.29 -12.57 0.32
C GLU A 308 3.96 -13.79 -0.33
N GLN A 309 3.21 -14.58 -1.11
CA GLN A 309 3.75 -15.71 -1.87
C GLN A 309 4.87 -15.26 -2.83
N CYS A 310 4.66 -14.18 -3.58
CA CYS A 310 5.66 -13.59 -4.46
C CYS A 310 6.92 -13.20 -3.69
N SER A 311 6.76 -12.40 -2.63
CA SER A 311 7.87 -11.82 -1.90
C SER A 311 8.71 -12.88 -1.19
N LEU A 312 8.07 -13.84 -0.51
CA LEU A 312 8.76 -14.95 0.15
C LEU A 312 9.49 -15.85 -0.86
N THR A 313 8.87 -16.13 -2.02
CA THR A 313 9.52 -16.93 -3.07
C THR A 313 10.78 -16.23 -3.59
N LEU A 314 10.72 -14.92 -3.89
CA LEU A 314 11.90 -14.18 -4.33
C LEU A 314 12.97 -14.13 -3.23
N SER A 315 12.60 -13.94 -1.96
CA SER A 315 13.55 -13.93 -0.82
C SER A 315 14.29 -15.25 -0.71
N LEU A 316 13.56 -16.36 -0.76
CA LEU A 316 14.16 -17.70 -0.76
C LEU A 316 15.06 -17.93 -1.95
N LEU A 317 14.67 -17.45 -3.14
CA LEU A 317 15.48 -17.58 -4.35
C LEU A 317 16.81 -16.84 -4.22
N LEU A 318 16.80 -15.61 -3.70
CA LEU A 318 18.03 -14.84 -3.42
C LEU A 318 18.91 -15.54 -2.37
N TYR A 319 18.30 -16.06 -1.30
CA TYR A 319 19.01 -16.81 -0.27
C TYR A 319 19.66 -18.09 -0.82
N ALA A 320 18.92 -18.87 -1.62
CA ALA A 320 19.41 -20.09 -2.24
C ALA A 320 20.60 -19.81 -3.18
N GLN A 321 20.49 -18.76 -4.00
CA GLN A 321 21.54 -18.33 -4.92
C GLN A 321 22.81 -17.93 -4.18
N HIS A 322 22.69 -17.12 -3.12
CA HIS A 322 23.82 -16.68 -2.32
C HIS A 322 24.58 -17.86 -1.69
N ASN A 323 23.84 -18.82 -1.13
CA ASN A 323 24.41 -20.00 -0.47
C ASN A 323 24.85 -21.12 -1.43
N GLY A 324 24.80 -20.91 -2.75
CA GLY A 324 25.21 -21.92 -3.73
C GLY A 324 24.32 -23.17 -3.75
N LEU A 325 23.05 -23.05 -3.32
CA LEU A 325 22.09 -24.15 -3.29
C LEU A 325 21.47 -24.31 -4.68
N GLU A 326 22.20 -24.89 -5.62
CA GLU A 326 21.82 -24.94 -7.05
C GLU A 326 20.44 -25.58 -7.29
N SER A 327 20.18 -26.76 -6.70
CA SER A 327 18.90 -27.47 -6.85
C SER A 327 17.72 -26.65 -6.31
N ALA A 328 17.88 -26.03 -5.14
CA ALA A 328 16.84 -25.20 -4.54
C ALA A 328 16.63 -23.91 -5.34
N SER A 329 17.71 -23.29 -5.80
CA SER A 329 17.66 -22.10 -6.65
C SER A 329 16.90 -22.37 -7.95
N GLN A 330 17.15 -23.50 -8.60
CA GLN A 330 16.42 -23.89 -9.81
C GLN A 330 14.94 -24.18 -9.50
N ALA A 331 14.63 -24.87 -8.39
CA ALA A 331 13.26 -25.16 -7.99
C ALA A 331 12.46 -23.87 -7.71
N LEU A 332 13.05 -22.93 -6.96
CA LEU A 332 12.45 -21.63 -6.65
C LEU A 332 12.31 -20.75 -7.89
N GLN A 333 13.30 -20.77 -8.79
CA GLN A 333 13.19 -20.07 -10.07
C GLN A 333 12.06 -20.63 -10.92
N ASN A 334 11.90 -21.96 -10.98
CA ASN A 334 10.77 -22.59 -11.66
C ASN A 334 9.44 -22.21 -11.00
N HIS A 335 9.37 -22.20 -9.67
CA HIS A 335 8.17 -21.80 -8.96
C HIS A 335 7.79 -20.34 -9.23
N MET A 336 8.76 -19.41 -9.26
CA MET A 336 8.50 -18.02 -9.67
C MET A 336 7.79 -17.95 -11.04
N THR A 337 8.14 -18.80 -12.01
CA THR A 337 7.48 -18.80 -13.33
C THR A 337 6.03 -19.31 -13.31
N THR A 338 5.61 -19.97 -12.22
CA THR A 338 4.21 -20.39 -12.04
C THR A 338 3.34 -19.33 -11.39
N LEU A 339 3.95 -18.26 -10.84
CA LEU A 339 3.24 -17.16 -10.21
C LEU A 339 2.70 -16.17 -11.25
N SER A 340 1.60 -15.50 -10.89
CA SER A 340 0.95 -14.49 -11.72
C SER A 340 1.81 -13.23 -11.84
N THR A 341 2.03 -12.76 -13.07
CA THR A 341 2.75 -11.50 -13.31
C THR A 341 1.97 -10.27 -12.83
N ASP A 342 0.64 -10.39 -12.77
CA ASP A 342 -0.25 -9.32 -12.32
C ASP A 342 -0.20 -9.19 -10.79
N ASP A 343 0.06 -10.29 -10.08
CA ASP A 343 0.18 -10.30 -8.61
C ASP A 343 1.61 -10.07 -8.10
N CYS A 344 2.64 -10.43 -8.89
CA CYS A 344 4.05 -10.28 -8.53
C CYS A 344 4.84 -9.22 -9.34
N PRO A 345 4.27 -8.06 -9.74
CA PRO A 345 4.93 -7.17 -10.70
C PRO A 345 6.25 -6.62 -10.16
N TRP A 346 6.35 -6.40 -8.84
CA TRP A 346 7.56 -5.91 -8.19
C TRP A 346 8.68 -6.95 -8.22
N GLU A 347 8.39 -8.18 -7.78
CA GLU A 347 9.36 -9.27 -7.73
C GLU A 347 9.88 -9.63 -9.11
N PHE A 348 9.00 -9.68 -10.12
CA PHE A 348 9.42 -9.93 -11.50
C PHE A 348 10.30 -8.81 -12.05
N ALA A 349 9.97 -7.54 -11.77
CA ALA A 349 10.78 -6.40 -12.20
C ALA A 349 12.17 -6.39 -11.54
N LEU A 350 12.25 -6.72 -10.23
CA LEU A 350 13.53 -6.90 -9.53
C LEU A 350 14.33 -8.03 -10.17
N LEU A 351 13.73 -9.21 -10.31
CA LEU A 351 14.36 -10.41 -10.85
C LEU A 351 14.91 -10.18 -12.26
N GLN A 352 14.09 -9.61 -13.15
CA GLN A 352 14.47 -9.30 -14.52
C GLN A 352 15.65 -8.32 -14.56
N ARG A 353 15.64 -7.28 -13.72
CA ARG A 353 16.72 -6.28 -13.67
C ARG A 353 18.02 -6.87 -13.11
N ILE A 354 17.95 -7.71 -12.08
CA ILE A 354 19.11 -8.44 -11.55
C ILE A 354 19.74 -9.31 -12.63
N GLN A 355 18.92 -10.06 -13.37
CA GLN A 355 19.35 -10.93 -14.46
C GLN A 355 19.98 -10.17 -15.62
N ASN A 356 19.34 -9.10 -16.09
CA ASN A 356 19.82 -8.29 -17.22
C ASN A 356 21.17 -7.63 -16.96
N ARG A 357 21.53 -7.40 -15.69
CA ARG A 357 22.83 -6.81 -15.31
C ARG A 357 23.93 -7.84 -15.13
N GLY A 358 23.66 -9.12 -15.40
CA GLY A 358 24.61 -10.21 -15.13
C GLY A 358 24.89 -10.41 -13.65
N ARG A 359 24.11 -9.77 -12.76
CA ARG A 359 24.27 -9.90 -11.31
C ARG A 359 23.65 -11.18 -10.76
N TRP A 360 22.94 -11.95 -11.57
CA TRP A 360 22.30 -13.20 -11.17
C TRP A 360 23.24 -14.18 -10.47
N GLN A 361 24.47 -14.33 -10.99
CA GLN A 361 25.50 -15.19 -10.38
C GLN A 361 26.34 -14.48 -9.30
N SER A 362 26.16 -13.17 -9.13
CA SER A 362 27.01 -12.32 -8.27
C SER A 362 26.23 -11.55 -7.20
N VAL A 363 24.94 -11.83 -6.97
CA VAL A 363 24.18 -11.27 -5.85
C VAL A 363 24.97 -11.60 -4.56
N GLY A 364 25.61 -10.58 -3.98
CA GLY A 364 26.52 -10.72 -2.83
C GLY A 364 28.02 -10.87 -3.12
N ARG A 365 28.45 -11.44 -4.25
CA ARG A 365 29.89 -11.72 -4.49
C ARG A 365 30.73 -10.48 -4.82
N GLN A 366 30.13 -9.42 -5.35
CA GLN A 366 30.89 -8.24 -5.80
C GLN A 366 31.28 -7.28 -4.66
N ARG A 367 30.58 -7.27 -3.51
CA ARG A 367 30.87 -6.33 -2.40
C ARG A 367 32.05 -6.77 -1.52
N LEU A 368 32.36 -8.07 -1.46
CA LEU A 368 33.56 -8.58 -0.77
C LEU A 368 34.86 -8.19 -1.50
N ASN A 369 34.82 -8.03 -2.83
CA ASN A 369 36.02 -7.66 -3.60
C ASN A 369 36.31 -6.14 -3.57
N SER A 370 35.36 -5.30 -3.18
CA SER A 370 35.61 -3.85 -3.06
C SER A 370 36.26 -3.45 -1.73
N SER A 371 36.11 -4.24 -0.67
CA SER A 371 36.74 -3.99 0.64
C SER A 371 38.18 -4.49 0.75
N GLU A 372 38.65 -5.33 -0.18
CA GLU A 372 40.05 -5.78 -0.24
C GLU A 372 40.96 -4.85 -1.06
N SER A 373 40.42 -3.84 -1.77
CA SER A 373 41.23 -2.97 -2.66
C SER A 373 41.75 -1.66 -2.03
N THR A 374 41.54 -1.43 -0.74
CA THR A 374 42.04 -0.23 -0.03
C THR A 374 43.04 -0.52 1.09
N MET A 375 43.67 -1.70 1.08
CA MET A 375 44.86 -1.98 1.87
C MET A 375 45.98 -2.46 0.96
N ASP A 376 46.62 -1.53 0.27
CA ASP A 376 48.01 -1.61 -0.19
C ASP A 376 48.61 -0.20 -0.29
#